data_AF-A0A927VJ70-F1
#
_entry.id   AF-A0A927VJ70-F1
#
_cell.length_a   1.000
_cell.length_b   1.000
_cell.length_c   1.000
_cell.angle_alpha   90.00
_cell.angle_beta   90.00
_cell.angle_gamma   90.00
#
_symmetry.space_group_name_H-M   'P 1'
#
loop_
_entity.id
_entity.type
_entity.pdbx_description
1 polymer ?
#
loop_
_entity_poly.entity_id
_entity_poly.type
_entity_poly.pdbx_seq_one_letter_code
_entity_poly.pdbx_strand_id
1 'polypeptide(L)'
;MWKDYDRLIYKSAPISQRAYTDAQIKVFLEADREREKEDPKFITPYTHEFQNLTAFRRGEICPLLWEDINFEEGYIYVRQEQIVDRANDNKHIIVDHTKNFKDRCYPLGDPELELLEKLQKVHDQYYPESPFLFPGKSDNGCITCKCVEDYHRRLCN
;
A
#
# COMPACT_ATOMS: atom_id res chain seq x y z
N MET A 1 35.96 24.31 -16.39
CA MET A 1 34.53 24.02 -16.65
C MET A 1 34.25 22.55 -16.34
N TRP A 2 33.50 22.30 -15.26
CA TRP A 2 32.61 21.15 -15.04
C TRP A 2 33.11 19.69 -15.23
N LYS A 3 34.24 19.28 -14.63
CA LYS A 3 34.58 17.83 -14.52
C LYS A 3 33.92 17.12 -13.33
N ASP A 4 33.49 17.88 -12.32
CA ASP A 4 32.93 17.32 -11.07
C ASP A 4 31.45 16.92 -11.18
N TYR A 5 30.77 17.31 -12.26
CA TYR A 5 29.34 17.01 -12.46
C TYR A 5 29.07 15.69 -13.20
N ASP A 6 30.09 15.10 -13.84
CA ASP A 6 29.94 13.78 -14.49
C ASP A 6 29.60 12.67 -13.48
N ARG A 7 29.96 12.86 -12.20
CA ARG A 7 29.59 11.96 -11.10
C ARG A 7 28.16 12.17 -10.59
N LEU A 8 27.53 13.30 -10.94
CA LEU A 8 26.15 13.63 -10.56
C LEU A 8 25.13 13.16 -11.60
N ILE A 9 25.57 12.85 -12.81
CA ILE A 9 24.74 12.22 -13.85
C ILE A 9 24.80 10.71 -13.62
N TYR A 10 23.94 10.21 -12.71
CA TYR A 10 23.74 8.77 -12.58
C TYR A 10 23.27 8.24 -13.94
N LYS A 11 23.97 7.25 -14.52
CA LYS A 11 23.48 6.55 -15.72
C LYS A 11 22.15 5.94 -15.34
N SER A 12 21.08 6.57 -15.79
CA SER A 12 19.74 6.18 -15.41
C SER A 12 19.52 4.74 -15.89
N ALA A 13 19.13 3.82 -14.99
CA ALA A 13 18.89 2.43 -15.34
C ALA A 13 17.97 2.34 -16.58
N PRO A 14 18.14 1.38 -17.50
CA PRO A 14 17.24 1.23 -18.64
C PRO A 14 15.77 1.29 -18.21
N ILE A 15 14.89 1.90 -19.02
CA ILE A 15 13.45 2.03 -18.69
C ILE A 15 12.84 0.66 -18.36
N SER A 16 13.28 -0.39 -19.08
CA SER A 16 12.91 -1.78 -18.84
C SER A 16 13.26 -2.34 -17.46
N GLN A 17 14.10 -1.64 -16.68
CA GLN A 17 14.51 -2.01 -15.33
C GLN A 17 13.87 -1.12 -14.26
N ARG A 18 12.99 -0.17 -14.64
CA ARG A 18 12.37 0.79 -13.71
C ARG A 18 10.93 0.47 -13.36
N ALA A 19 10.28 -0.38 -14.14
CA ALA A 19 8.90 -0.77 -13.96
C ALA A 19 8.74 -2.27 -14.20
N TYR A 20 7.77 -2.86 -13.52
CA TYR A 20 7.36 -4.22 -13.78
C TYR A 20 6.54 -4.27 -15.08
N THR A 21 6.74 -5.33 -15.84
CA THR A 21 5.88 -5.71 -16.96
C THR A 21 4.56 -6.26 -16.44
N ASP A 22 3.52 -6.27 -17.27
CA ASP A 22 2.22 -6.84 -16.93
C ASP A 22 2.34 -8.31 -16.47
N ALA A 23 3.25 -9.07 -17.09
CA ALA A 23 3.52 -10.45 -16.69
C ALA A 23 4.10 -10.54 -15.26
N GLN A 24 4.98 -9.61 -14.89
CA GLN A 24 5.54 -9.55 -13.53
C GLN A 24 4.51 -9.10 -12.51
N ILE A 25 3.69 -8.10 -12.83
CA ILE A 25 2.58 -7.67 -11.97
C ILE A 25 1.61 -8.82 -11.76
N LYS A 26 1.26 -9.56 -12.82
CA LYS A 26 0.38 -10.73 -12.71
C LYS A 26 0.94 -11.79 -11.76
N VAL A 27 2.24 -12.07 -11.81
CA VAL A 27 2.89 -13.00 -10.88
C VAL A 27 2.73 -12.54 -9.43
N PHE A 28 2.87 -11.25 -9.16
CA PHE A 28 2.64 -10.71 -7.81
C PHE A 28 1.19 -10.88 -7.36
N LEU A 29 0.23 -10.50 -8.20
CA LEU A 29 -1.20 -10.62 -7.88
C LEU A 29 -1.62 -12.08 -7.65
N GLU A 30 -1.06 -13.02 -8.42
CA GLU A 30 -1.30 -14.46 -8.22
C GLU A 30 -0.73 -14.95 -6.89
N ALA A 31 0.52 -14.58 -6.57
CA ALA A 31 1.15 -14.94 -5.30
C ALA A 31 0.43 -14.33 -4.09
N ASP A 32 -0.05 -13.09 -4.21
CA ASP A 32 -0.88 -12.42 -3.20
C ASP A 32 -2.14 -13.26 -2.95
N ARG A 33 -2.90 -13.56 -4.02
CA ARG A 33 -4.17 -14.30 -3.95
C ARG A 33 -4.02 -15.73 -3.46
N GLU A 34 -2.91 -16.39 -3.76
CA GLU A 34 -2.59 -17.69 -3.18
C GLU A 34 -2.40 -17.57 -1.67
N ARG A 35 -1.62 -16.58 -1.23
CA ARG A 35 -1.35 -16.36 0.19
C ARG A 35 -2.59 -15.99 0.98
N GLU A 36 -3.47 -15.17 0.40
CA GLU A 36 -4.77 -14.83 0.97
C GLU A 36 -5.65 -16.05 1.21
N LYS A 37 -5.62 -17.04 0.30
CA LYS A 37 -6.37 -18.29 0.47
C LYS A 37 -5.76 -19.18 1.55
N GLU A 38 -4.43 -19.25 1.62
CA GLU A 38 -3.72 -20.04 2.62
C GLU A 38 -3.91 -19.51 4.04
N ASP A 39 -3.86 -18.18 4.20
CA ASP A 39 -3.94 -17.52 5.50
C ASP A 39 -4.78 -16.23 5.41
N PRO A 40 -6.12 -16.32 5.38
CA PRO A 40 -6.99 -15.16 5.16
C PRO A 40 -6.84 -14.03 6.18
N LYS A 41 -6.46 -14.35 7.43
CA LYS A 41 -6.16 -13.34 8.46
C LYS A 41 -4.88 -12.56 8.16
N PHE A 42 -3.97 -13.09 7.34
CA PHE A 42 -2.73 -12.37 7.06
C PHE A 42 -3.03 -11.23 6.08
N ILE A 43 -3.12 -10.00 6.59
CA ILE A 43 -3.61 -8.86 5.82
C ILE A 43 -2.62 -8.34 4.75
N THR A 44 -1.33 -8.62 4.91
CA THR A 44 -0.25 -8.00 4.10
C THR A 44 -0.39 -8.26 2.60
N PRO A 45 -0.77 -9.46 2.12
CA PRO A 45 -1.03 -9.73 0.71
C PRO A 45 -2.17 -8.86 0.17
N TYR A 46 -3.29 -8.69 0.90
CA TYR A 46 -4.37 -7.79 0.51
C TYR A 46 -3.88 -6.35 0.37
N THR A 47 -3.04 -5.87 1.31
CA THR A 47 -2.43 -4.54 1.24
C THR A 47 -1.50 -4.39 0.03
N HIS A 48 -0.74 -5.44 -0.29
CA HIS A 48 0.17 -5.47 -1.43
C HIS A 48 -0.60 -5.54 -2.77
N GLU A 49 -1.64 -6.36 -2.88
CA GLU A 49 -2.54 -6.41 -4.04
C GLU A 49 -3.15 -5.02 -4.27
N PHE A 50 -3.71 -4.41 -3.22
CA PHE A 50 -4.29 -3.07 -3.29
C PHE A 50 -3.28 -2.00 -3.72
N GLN A 51 -2.03 -2.11 -3.27
CA GLN A 51 -0.96 -1.21 -3.71
C GLN A 51 -0.68 -1.33 -5.21
N ASN A 52 -0.66 -2.55 -5.75
CA ASN A 52 -0.41 -2.79 -7.16
C ASN A 52 -1.57 -2.35 -8.04
N LEU A 53 -2.82 -2.49 -7.57
CA LEU A 53 -4.01 -2.02 -8.28
C LEU A 53 -4.10 -0.48 -8.33
N THR A 54 -3.92 0.17 -7.16
CA THR A 54 -4.17 1.62 -7.02
C THR A 54 -2.96 2.50 -7.33
N ALA A 55 -1.76 1.91 -7.36
CA ALA A 55 -0.48 2.62 -7.40
C ALA A 55 -0.31 3.68 -6.29
N PHE A 56 -1.02 3.54 -5.18
CA PHE A 56 -0.88 4.44 -4.05
C PHE A 56 0.52 4.37 -3.46
N ARG A 57 0.96 5.50 -2.88
CA ARG A 57 2.19 5.46 -2.08
C ARG A 57 1.92 4.56 -0.90
N ARG A 58 2.87 3.69 -0.57
CA ARG A 58 2.76 2.77 0.58
C ARG A 58 2.35 3.46 1.88
N GLY A 59 2.86 4.66 2.12
CA GLY A 59 2.47 5.48 3.28
C GLY A 59 1.01 5.91 3.26
N GLU A 60 0.41 6.13 2.09
CA GLU A 60 -1.01 6.49 1.93
C GLU A 60 -1.93 5.28 2.13
N ILE A 61 -1.46 4.05 1.87
CA ILE A 61 -2.27 2.82 1.96
C ILE A 61 -2.45 2.37 3.40
N CYS A 62 -1.35 2.31 4.16
CA CYS A 62 -1.36 1.77 5.52
C CYS A 62 -2.41 2.40 6.45
N PRO A 63 -2.63 3.73 6.45
CA PRO A 63 -3.61 4.36 7.34
C PRO A 63 -5.03 4.43 6.79
N LEU A 64 -5.33 3.87 5.60
CA LEU A 64 -6.69 3.93 5.04
C LEU A 64 -7.71 3.34 6.00
N LEU A 65 -8.82 4.05 6.17
CA LEU A 65 -9.96 3.65 6.96
C LEU A 65 -11.09 3.15 6.06
N TRP A 66 -12.00 2.35 6.63
CA TRP A 66 -13.23 1.98 5.94
C TRP A 66 -14.09 3.22 5.60
N GLU A 67 -14.07 4.25 6.45
CA GLU A 67 -14.79 5.52 6.20
C GLU A 67 -14.20 6.37 5.07
N ASP A 68 -12.98 6.07 4.63
CA ASP A 68 -12.38 6.74 3.46
C ASP A 68 -12.93 6.19 2.15
N ILE A 69 -13.66 5.07 2.17
CA ILE A 69 -14.22 4.42 0.98
C ILE A 69 -15.67 4.87 0.77
N ASN A 70 -15.91 5.63 -0.29
CA ASN A 70 -17.25 5.99 -0.73
C ASN A 70 -17.70 5.05 -1.84
N PHE A 71 -18.43 3.98 -1.49
CA PHE A 71 -18.97 3.01 -2.45
C PHE A 71 -20.10 3.57 -3.32
N GLU A 72 -20.86 4.56 -2.82
CA GLU A 72 -21.98 5.16 -3.57
C GLU A 72 -21.48 6.03 -4.72
N GLU A 73 -20.50 6.88 -4.43
CA GLU A 73 -19.88 7.77 -5.43
C GLU A 73 -18.67 7.13 -6.13
N GLY A 74 -18.24 5.95 -5.69
CA GLY A 74 -17.19 5.16 -6.33
C GLY A 74 -15.79 5.77 -6.21
N TYR A 75 -15.37 6.22 -5.01
CA TYR A 75 -14.03 6.74 -4.80
C TYR A 75 -13.44 6.44 -3.40
N ILE A 76 -12.13 6.60 -3.29
CA ILE A 76 -11.35 6.56 -2.04
C ILE A 76 -10.84 7.96 -1.73
N TYR A 77 -11.07 8.44 -0.51
CA TYR A 77 -10.56 9.71 -0.03
C TYR A 77 -9.19 9.55 0.63
N VAL A 78 -8.13 9.99 -0.05
CA VAL A 78 -6.76 9.90 0.46
C VAL A 78 -6.39 11.19 1.18
N ARG A 79 -6.42 11.17 2.51
CA ARG A 79 -6.16 12.32 3.39
C ARG A 79 -5.06 12.11 4.44
N GLN A 80 -4.63 10.87 4.66
CA GLN A 80 -3.63 10.51 5.66
C GLN A 80 -2.40 9.86 5.04
N GLU A 81 -1.28 9.98 5.74
CA GLU A 81 -0.05 9.25 5.39
C GLU A 81 0.62 8.70 6.65
N GLN A 82 1.11 7.46 6.57
CA GLN A 82 2.00 6.88 7.55
C GLN A 82 3.45 7.21 7.20
N ILE A 83 4.15 7.86 8.13
CA ILE A 83 5.56 8.23 8.00
C ILE A 83 6.41 7.58 9.10
N VAL A 84 7.73 7.58 8.90
CA VAL A 84 8.70 7.15 9.91
C VAL A 84 9.26 8.40 10.59
N ASP A 85 8.99 8.53 11.88
CA ASP A 85 9.57 9.59 12.71
C ASP A 85 11.01 9.24 13.07
N ARG A 86 11.94 9.74 12.26
CA ARG A 86 13.39 9.52 12.46
C ARG A 86 13.95 10.25 13.67
N ALA A 87 13.24 11.24 14.20
CA ALA A 87 13.66 11.96 15.41
C ALA A 87 13.26 11.20 16.68
N ASN A 88 12.17 10.43 16.61
CA ASN A 88 11.64 9.66 17.73
C ASN A 88 11.70 8.14 17.46
N ASP A 89 12.91 7.58 17.56
CA ASP A 89 13.18 6.13 17.54
C ASP A 89 12.66 5.38 16.29
N ASN A 90 12.58 6.08 15.15
CA ASN A 90 12.06 5.53 13.89
C ASN A 90 10.65 4.92 14.02
N LYS A 91 9.82 5.49 14.90
CA LYS A 91 8.44 5.03 15.07
C LYS A 91 7.60 5.34 13.82
N HIS A 92 6.69 4.44 13.49
CA HIS A 92 5.67 4.71 12.47
C HIS A 92 4.58 5.58 13.10
N ILE A 93 4.27 6.72 12.50
CA ILE A 93 3.18 7.61 12.93
C ILE A 93 2.26 7.93 11.75
N ILE A 94 0.99 8.17 12.04
CA ILE A 94 0.01 8.64 11.04
C ILE A 94 -0.09 10.16 11.15
N VAL A 95 -0.06 10.83 10.01
CA VAL A 95 -0.27 12.28 9.91
C VAL A 95 -1.50 12.57 9.04
N ASP A 96 -2.32 13.53 9.49
CA ASP A 96 -3.56 13.98 8.81
C ASP A 96 -3.29 14.94 7.66
N HIS A 97 -2.21 14.70 6.92
CA HIS A 97 -1.91 15.40 5.69
C HIS A 97 -1.06 14.51 4.80
N THR A 98 -1.35 14.53 3.51
CA THR A 98 -0.44 13.97 2.50
C THR A 98 0.81 14.86 2.38
N LYS A 99 1.92 14.33 1.89
CA LYS A 99 3.18 15.07 1.62
C LYS A 99 3.04 16.48 1.01
N ASN A 100 1.95 16.76 0.29
CA ASN A 100 1.70 18.04 -0.38
C ASN A 100 0.52 18.84 0.21
N PHE A 101 -0.07 18.42 1.35
CA PHE A 101 -1.29 19.00 1.94
C PHE A 101 -2.47 19.08 0.94
N LYS A 102 -2.51 18.15 -0.01
CA LYS A 102 -3.58 18.04 -0.99
C LYS A 102 -4.21 16.68 -0.84
N ASP A 103 -5.41 16.66 -0.33
CA ASP A 103 -6.23 15.47 -0.37
C ASP A 103 -6.64 15.20 -1.81
N ARG A 104 -6.83 13.92 -2.13
CA ARG A 104 -7.29 13.50 -3.45
C ARG A 104 -8.34 12.42 -3.33
N CYS A 105 -9.27 12.43 -4.28
CA CYS A 105 -10.18 11.31 -4.51
C CYS A 105 -9.58 10.42 -5.60
N TYR A 106 -9.54 9.12 -5.35
CA TYR A 106 -9.17 8.11 -6.34
C TYR A 106 -10.42 7.33 -6.75
N PRO A 107 -10.74 7.24 -8.04
CA PRO A 107 -11.93 6.51 -8.50
C PRO A 107 -11.74 4.99 -8.30
N LEU A 108 -12.79 4.31 -7.83
CA LEU A 108 -12.84 2.85 -7.72
C LEU A 108 -13.26 2.24 -9.05
N GLY A 109 -12.52 1.22 -9.51
CA GLY A 109 -12.92 0.35 -10.61
C GLY A 109 -13.28 -1.05 -10.11
N ASP A 110 -13.68 -1.91 -11.05
CA ASP A 110 -14.08 -3.29 -10.75
C ASP A 110 -13.01 -4.08 -9.98
N PRO A 111 -11.70 -4.02 -10.33
CA PRO A 111 -10.68 -4.78 -9.61
C PRO A 111 -10.53 -4.36 -8.15
N GLU A 112 -10.63 -3.06 -7.85
CA GLU A 112 -10.55 -2.54 -6.49
C GLU A 112 -11.79 -2.95 -5.69
N LEU A 113 -12.97 -2.88 -6.30
CA LEU A 113 -14.23 -3.30 -5.67
C LEU A 113 -14.22 -4.79 -5.33
N GLU A 114 -13.78 -5.65 -6.25
CA GLU A 114 -13.65 -7.10 -6.01
C GLU A 114 -12.75 -7.40 -4.80
N LEU A 115 -11.62 -6.69 -4.69
CA LEU A 115 -10.72 -6.82 -3.54
C LEU A 115 -11.37 -6.30 -2.25
N LEU A 116 -12.04 -5.14 -2.29
CA LEU A 116 -12.72 -4.56 -1.12
C LEU A 116 -13.84 -5.47 -0.60
N GLU A 117 -14.64 -6.08 -1.48
CA GLU A 117 -15.68 -7.04 -1.09
C GLU A 117 -15.11 -8.30 -0.42
N LYS A 118 -14.01 -8.83 -0.98
CA LYS A 118 -13.26 -9.94 -0.38
C LYS A 118 -12.72 -9.54 0.99
N LEU A 119 -12.15 -8.35 1.09
CA LEU A 119 -11.56 -7.81 2.32
C LEU A 119 -12.62 -7.59 3.40
N GLN A 120 -13.83 -7.15 3.06
CA GLN A 120 -14.93 -6.99 3.99
C GLN A 120 -15.30 -8.31 4.69
N LYS A 121 -15.37 -9.41 3.92
CA LYS A 121 -15.62 -10.77 4.48
C LYS A 121 -14.53 -11.21 5.46
N VAL A 122 -13.27 -10.86 5.16
CA VAL A 122 -12.12 -11.14 6.04
C VAL A 122 -12.24 -10.31 7.32
N HIS A 123 -12.63 -9.05 7.21
CA HIS A 123 -12.86 -8.17 8.36
C HIS A 123 -13.96 -8.70 9.27
N ASP A 124 -15.11 -9.05 8.73
CA ASP A 124 -16.23 -9.60 9.51
C ASP A 124 -15.82 -10.81 10.35
N GLN A 125 -14.90 -11.63 9.83
CA GLN A 125 -14.45 -12.84 10.50
C GLN A 125 -13.29 -12.62 11.49
N TYR A 126 -12.33 -11.76 11.15
CA TYR A 126 -11.04 -11.69 11.87
C TYR A 126 -10.74 -10.32 12.49
N TYR A 127 -11.36 -9.25 11.99
CA TYR A 127 -11.07 -7.86 12.38
C TYR A 127 -12.33 -6.96 12.53
N PRO A 128 -13.43 -7.44 13.12
CA PRO A 128 -14.73 -6.73 13.07
C PRO A 128 -14.71 -5.34 13.71
N GLU A 129 -13.82 -5.12 14.68
CA GLU A 129 -13.70 -3.85 15.41
C GLU A 129 -12.63 -2.92 14.84
N SER A 130 -11.94 -3.31 13.75
CA SER A 130 -10.87 -2.47 13.21
C SER A 130 -11.44 -1.39 12.29
N PRO A 131 -11.12 -0.10 12.52
CA PRO A 131 -11.53 0.97 11.60
C PRO A 131 -10.65 1.03 10.34
N PHE A 132 -9.44 0.44 10.40
CA PHE A 132 -8.48 0.45 9.30
C PHE A 132 -8.83 -0.61 8.27
N LEU A 133 -8.67 -0.26 6.99
CA LEU A 133 -8.80 -1.21 5.89
C LEU A 133 -7.77 -2.34 6.02
N PHE A 134 -6.57 -2.02 6.52
CA PHE A 134 -5.45 -2.96 6.70
C PHE A 134 -4.97 -3.02 8.16
N PRO A 135 -5.65 -3.77 9.04
CA PRO A 135 -5.32 -3.90 10.46
C PRO A 135 -3.94 -4.49 10.70
N GLY A 136 -3.23 -4.01 11.72
CA GLY A 136 -1.92 -4.53 12.08
C GLY A 136 -1.65 -4.43 13.58
N LYS A 137 -0.72 -5.25 14.07
CA LYS A 137 -0.29 -5.24 15.48
C LYS A 137 0.68 -4.10 15.82
N SER A 138 0.61 -2.99 15.10
CA SER A 138 1.43 -1.81 15.38
C SER A 138 0.74 -0.91 16.40
N ASP A 139 1.49 0.04 16.97
CA ASP A 139 0.95 1.05 17.90
C ASP A 139 -0.19 1.88 17.28
N ASN A 140 -0.23 2.01 15.95
CA ASN A 140 -1.29 2.73 15.23
C ASN A 140 -2.51 1.85 14.92
N GLY A 141 -2.47 0.54 15.20
CA GLY A 141 -3.55 -0.40 14.87
C GLY A 141 -3.64 -0.83 13.41
N CYS A 142 -2.78 -0.31 12.53
CA CYS A 142 -2.70 -0.68 11.11
C CYS A 142 -1.36 -1.33 10.75
N ILE A 143 -1.28 -1.91 9.55
CA ILE A 143 -0.03 -2.43 9.01
C ILE A 143 1.02 -1.33 8.85
N THR A 144 2.29 -1.66 9.03
CA THR A 144 3.37 -0.69 8.80
C THR A 144 3.88 -0.76 7.35
N CYS A 145 4.39 0.37 6.85
CA CYS A 145 5.11 0.44 5.58
C CYS A 145 6.21 -0.63 5.47
N LYS A 146 6.84 -0.98 6.60
CA LYS A 146 7.90 -1.99 6.64
C LYS A 146 7.37 -3.39 6.34
N CYS A 147 6.17 -3.75 6.84
CA CYS A 147 5.56 -5.05 6.57
C CYS A 147 5.33 -5.27 5.07
N VAL A 148 4.78 -4.26 4.37
CA VAL A 148 4.52 -4.33 2.93
C VAL A 148 5.82 -4.39 2.14
N GLU A 149 6.84 -3.63 2.54
CA GLU A 149 8.17 -3.67 1.90
C GLU A 149 8.86 -5.03 2.06
N ASP A 150 8.88 -5.56 3.29
CA ASP A 150 9.52 -6.82 3.59
C ASP A 150 8.79 -7.99 2.89
N TYR A 151 7.46 -7.89 2.73
CA TYR A 151 6.67 -8.84 1.96
C TYR A 151 6.99 -8.78 0.47
N HIS A 152 6.98 -7.59 -0.15
CA HIS A 152 7.36 -7.40 -1.55
C HIS A 152 8.76 -7.95 -1.83
N ARG A 153 9.73 -7.66 -0.93
CA ARG A 153 11.11 -8.17 -1.07
C ARG A 153 11.17 -9.70 -1.06
N ARG A 154 10.32 -10.38 -0.29
CA ARG A 154 10.26 -11.85 -0.26
C ARG A 154 9.70 -12.44 -1.54
N LEU A 155 8.78 -11.75 -2.22
CA LEU A 155 8.26 -12.19 -3.51
C LEU A 155 9.28 -12.04 -4.65
N CYS A 156 10.23 -11.11 -4.51
CA CYS A 156 11.25 -10.82 -5.52
C CYS A 156 12.56 -11.62 -5.36
N ASN A 157 12.73 -12.40 -4.28
CA ASN A 157 13.92 -13.21 -4.00
C ASN A 157 13.73 -14.66 -4.44
#